data_AF-A0A506TYY6-F1
#
_entry.id   AF-A0A506TYY6-F1
#
_cell.length_a   1.000
_cell.length_b   1.000
_cell.length_c   1.000
_cell.angle_alpha   90.00
_cell.angle_beta   90.00
_cell.angle_gamma   90.00
#
_symmetry.space_group_name_H-M   'P 1'
#
loop_
_entity.id
_entity.type
_entity.pdbx_description
1 polymer ?
#
loop_
_entity_poly.entity_id
_entity_poly.type
_entity_poly.pdbx_seq_one_letter_code
_entity_poly.pdbx_strand_id
1 'polypeptide(L)'
;MDVEIKVTVTAPDGTTRTDTIGKLTKGFETIGEIGLSIDESKTLLLNIQQKIVDAQCAAFCAERAYCQCCGRKLRCKAHRQVRYRSVSATSVSTVPVSTIANATMDRPRPSVP
;
A
#
# COMPACT_ATOMS: atom_id res chain seq x y z
N MET A 1 -21.79 8.96 -21.45
CA MET A 1 -20.33 9.13 -21.64
C MET A 1 -19.61 8.21 -20.66
N ASP A 2 -18.58 7.50 -21.09
CA ASP A 2 -17.79 6.63 -20.20
C ASP A 2 -16.42 7.23 -19.90
N VAL A 3 -16.02 7.17 -18.63
CA VAL A 3 -14.76 7.71 -18.12
C VAL A 3 -14.05 6.62 -17.32
N GLU A 4 -12.80 6.32 -17.68
CA GLU A 4 -11.93 5.43 -16.91
C GLU A 4 -10.79 6.23 -16.27
N ILE A 5 -10.58 6.01 -14.97
CA ILE A 5 -9.51 6.65 -14.20
C ILE A 5 -8.49 5.58 -13.80
N LYS A 6 -7.23 5.82 -14.11
CA LYS A 6 -6.08 4.97 -13.76
C LYS A 6 -5.10 5.75 -12.90
N VAL A 7 -4.47 5.06 -11.97
CA VAL A 7 -3.34 5.58 -11.20
C VAL A 7 -2.10 4.76 -11.55
N THR A 8 -0.98 5.45 -11.78
CA THR A 8 0.33 4.81 -11.94
C THR A 8 1.19 5.17 -10.75
N VAL A 9 1.71 4.15 -10.07
CA VAL A 9 2.65 4.30 -8.96
C VAL A 9 4.02 3.81 -9.40
N THR A 10 5.04 4.65 -9.24
CA THR A 10 6.44 4.30 -9.48
C THR A 10 7.11 4.05 -8.13
N ALA A 11 7.64 2.85 -7.95
CA ALA A 11 8.41 2.48 -6.78
C ALA A 11 9.84 3.07 -6.84
N PRO A 12 10.56 3.14 -5.70
CA PRO A 12 11.92 3.67 -5.66
C PRO A 12 12.94 2.90 -6.53
N ASP A 13 12.67 1.63 -6.83
CA ASP A 13 13.47 0.79 -7.73
C ASP A 13 13.20 1.05 -9.22
N GLY A 14 12.32 2.01 -9.54
CA GLY A 14 11.89 2.33 -10.90
C GLY A 14 10.74 1.48 -11.42
N THR A 15 10.29 0.46 -10.68
CA THR A 15 9.16 -0.38 -11.08
C THR A 15 7.88 0.45 -11.10
N THR A 16 7.17 0.44 -12.22
CA THR A 16 5.88 1.11 -12.38
C THR A 16 4.73 0.11 -12.33
N ARG A 17 3.65 0.48 -11.65
CA ARG A 17 2.40 -0.28 -11.59
C ARG A 17 1.22 0.63 -11.88
N THR A 18 0.42 0.26 -12.87
CA THR A 18 -0.81 0.97 -13.24
C THR A 18 -2.03 0.18 -12.80
N ASP A 19 -2.92 0.79 -12.04
CA ASP A 19 -4.18 0.21 -11.59
C ASP A 19 -5.36 1.09 -12.06
N THR A 20 -6.43 0.48 -12.56
CA THR A 20 -7.72 1.17 -12.73
C THR A 20 -8.35 1.39 -11.36
N ILE A 21 -8.68 2.64 -11.03
CA ILE A 21 -9.23 3.05 -9.73
C ILE A 21 -10.70 3.47 -9.80
N GLY A 22 -11.26 3.62 -11.00
CA GLY A 22 -12.67 3.87 -11.18
C GLY A 22 -13.07 3.84 -12.65
N LYS A 23 -14.31 3.39 -12.88
CA LYS A 23 -15.01 3.54 -14.15
C LYS A 23 -16.33 4.21 -13.84
N LEU A 24 -16.66 5.25 -14.59
CA LEU A 24 -17.86 6.04 -14.41
C LEU A 24 -18.59 6.13 -15.74
N THR A 25 -19.90 5.89 -15.70
CA THR A 25 -20.79 6.19 -16.80
C THR A 25 -21.57 7.44 -16.42
N LYS A 26 -21.34 8.54 -17.13
CA LYS A 26 -21.88 9.87 -16.85
C LYS A 26 -22.89 10.28 -17.92
N GLY A 27 -24.05 10.73 -17.47
CA GLY A 27 -24.94 11.56 -18.28
C GLY A 27 -24.35 12.95 -18.49
N PHE A 28 -24.92 13.68 -19.44
CA PHE A 28 -24.58 15.08 -19.71
C PHE A 28 -25.81 15.90 -20.09
N GLU A 29 -27.01 15.34 -19.85
CA GLU A 29 -28.28 15.93 -20.27
C GLU A 29 -28.81 16.94 -19.23
N THR A 30 -28.41 16.78 -17.96
CA THR A 30 -28.79 17.68 -16.88
C THR A 30 -27.58 18.23 -16.13
N ILE A 31 -27.72 19.43 -15.55
CA ILE A 31 -26.64 20.08 -14.77
C ILE A 31 -26.18 19.20 -13.61
N GLY A 32 -27.09 18.43 -12.99
CA GLY A 32 -26.77 17.53 -11.88
C GLY A 32 -25.93 16.31 -12.27
N GLU A 33 -25.86 15.98 -13.56
CA GLU A 33 -25.01 14.89 -14.06
C GLU A 33 -23.59 15.34 -14.39
N ILE A 34 -23.37 16.65 -14.51
CA ILE A 34 -22.06 17.23 -14.80
C ILE A 34 -21.15 17.08 -13.59
N GLY A 35 -19.93 16.60 -13.82
CA GLY A 35 -18.93 16.41 -12.78
C GLY A 35 -19.11 15.10 -12.01
N LEU A 36 -18.63 15.06 -10.77
CA LEU A 36 -18.73 13.88 -9.91
C LEU A 36 -19.80 14.11 -8.83
N SER A 37 -20.59 13.08 -8.55
CA SER A 37 -21.38 13.06 -7.32
C SER A 37 -20.44 12.98 -6.10
N ILE A 38 -20.98 13.32 -4.93
CA ILE A 38 -20.22 13.20 -3.68
C ILE A 38 -19.79 11.76 -3.44
N ASP A 39 -20.65 10.79 -3.77
CA ASP A 39 -20.35 9.36 -3.56
C ASP A 39 -19.33 8.84 -4.57
N GLU A 40 -19.39 9.28 -5.84
CA GLU A 40 -18.37 9.00 -6.84
C GLU A 40 -17.00 9.55 -6.39
N SER A 41 -16.99 10.80 -5.89
CA SER A 41 -15.78 11.47 -5.42
C SER A 41 -15.17 10.74 -4.22
N LYS A 42 -15.98 10.37 -3.22
CA LYS A 42 -15.52 9.60 -2.05
C LYS A 42 -14.98 8.24 -2.45
N THR A 43 -15.64 7.55 -3.38
CA THR A 43 -15.21 6.23 -3.87
C THR A 43 -13.87 6.33 -4.58
N LEU A 44 -13.71 7.29 -5.48
CA LEU A 44 -12.43 7.53 -6.16
C LEU A 44 -11.32 7.88 -5.19
N LEU A 45 -11.58 8.78 -4.23
CA LEU A 45 -10.59 9.16 -3.21
C LEU A 45 -10.19 7.98 -2.33
N LEU A 46 -11.15 7.14 -1.92
CA LEU A 46 -10.85 5.91 -1.18
C LEU A 46 -9.96 4.97 -1.98
N ASN A 47 -10.27 4.75 -3.26
CA ASN A 47 -9.49 3.86 -4.12
C ASN A 47 -8.07 4.38 -4.34
N ILE A 48 -7.89 5.69 -4.57
CA ILE A 48 -6.58 6.33 -4.66
C ILE A 48 -5.81 6.15 -3.35
N GLN A 49 -6.45 6.48 -2.21
CA GLN A 49 -5.81 6.40 -0.90
C GLN A 49 -5.35 4.97 -0.60
N GLN A 50 -6.16 3.97 -0.94
CA GLN A 50 -5.80 2.56 -0.76
C GLN A 50 -4.54 2.21 -1.58
N LYS A 51 -4.47 2.58 -2.86
CA LYS A 51 -3.30 2.30 -3.72
C LYS A 51 -2.03 2.98 -3.22
N ILE A 52 -2.14 4.25 -2.80
CA ILE A 52 -0.99 4.99 -2.25
C ILE A 52 -0.50 4.34 -0.96
N VAL A 53 -1.41 4.06 -0.02
CA VAL A 53 -1.08 3.45 1.27
C VAL A 53 -0.44 2.07 1.06
N ASP A 54 -0.97 1.24 0.17
CA ASP A 54 -0.41 -0.08 -0.11
C ASP A 54 1.01 0.01 -0.67
N ALA A 55 1.26 0.93 -1.61
CA ALA A 55 2.59 1.15 -2.16
C ALA A 55 3.59 1.67 -1.11
N GLN A 56 3.17 2.63 -0.29
CA GLN A 56 3.97 3.15 0.81
C GLN A 56 4.29 2.06 1.84
N CYS A 57 3.30 1.25 2.21
CA CYS A 57 3.48 0.13 3.12
C CYS A 57 4.46 -0.90 2.56
N ALA A 58 4.34 -1.26 1.28
CA ALA A 58 5.24 -2.18 0.62
C ALA A 58 6.69 -1.66 0.63
N ALA A 59 6.91 -0.40 0.24
CA ALA A 59 8.24 0.22 0.26
C ALA A 59 8.83 0.29 1.68
N PHE A 60 8.03 0.74 2.64
CA PHE A 60 8.42 0.83 4.05
C PHE A 60 8.83 -0.52 4.64
N CYS A 61 8.08 -1.58 4.31
CA CYS A 61 8.35 -2.94 4.77
C CYS A 61 9.56 -3.55 4.07
N ALA A 62 9.75 -3.29 2.77
CA ALA A 62 10.90 -3.77 2.02
C ALA A 62 12.22 -3.21 2.57
N GLU A 63 12.26 -1.91 2.86
CA GLU A 63 13.41 -1.25 3.49
C GLU A 63 13.75 -1.84 4.87
N ARG A 64 12.72 -2.26 5.62
CA ARG A 64 12.84 -2.84 6.98
C ARG A 64 12.81 -4.36 7.02
N ALA A 65 12.90 -5.03 5.87
CA ALA A 65 12.98 -6.48 5.79
C ALA A 65 14.37 -7.01 6.19
N TYR A 66 15.35 -6.13 6.34
CA TYR A 66 16.73 -6.45 6.70
C TYR A 66 17.15 -5.75 8.00
N CYS A 67 18.03 -6.39 8.75
CA CYS A 67 18.60 -5.82 9.97
C CYS A 67 19.43 -4.59 9.61
N GLN A 68 19.12 -3.44 10.20
CA GLN A 68 19.85 -2.19 9.93
C GLN A 68 21.28 -2.20 10.51
N CYS A 69 21.61 -3.14 11.41
CA CYS A 69 22.95 -3.27 11.97
C CYS A 69 23.85 -4.24 11.20
N CYS A 70 23.30 -5.33 10.65
CA CYS A 70 24.10 -6.41 10.04
C CYS A 70 23.65 -6.83 8.63
N GLY A 71 22.62 -6.19 8.06
CA GLY A 71 22.11 -6.48 6.72
C GLY A 71 21.40 -7.83 6.55
N ARG A 72 21.36 -8.68 7.58
CA ARG A 72 20.71 -10.00 7.49
C ARG A 72 19.19 -9.86 7.33
N LYS A 73 18.59 -10.67 6.44
CA LYS A 73 17.13 -10.71 6.24
C LYS A 73 16.42 -11.12 7.53
N LEU A 74 15.46 -10.31 7.96
CA LEU A 74 14.65 -10.56 9.14
C LEU A 74 13.53 -11.57 8.83
N ARG A 75 13.18 -12.39 9.82
CA ARG A 75 12.03 -13.29 9.71
C ARG A 75 10.74 -12.52 9.93
N CYS A 76 9.77 -12.71 9.01
CA CYS A 76 8.40 -12.27 9.22
C CYS A 76 7.77 -13.05 10.38
N LYS A 77 7.32 -12.33 11.40
CA LYS A 77 6.67 -12.89 12.60
C LYS A 77 5.18 -13.13 12.37
N ALA A 78 4.51 -12.16 11.76
CA ALA A 78 3.07 -12.16 11.52
C ALA A 78 2.70 -11.11 10.47
N HIS A 79 1.46 -11.14 9.97
CA HIS A 79 0.85 -10.04 9.23
C HIS A 79 -0.18 -9.33 10.11
N ARG A 80 -0.29 -8.01 10.00
CA ARG A 80 -1.29 -7.21 10.72
C ARG A 80 -2.02 -6.27 9.77
N GLN A 81 -3.30 -6.06 10.05
CA GLN A 81 -4.07 -5.02 9.38
C GLN A 81 -3.88 -3.68 10.09
N VAL A 82 -3.50 -2.66 9.32
CA VAL A 82 -3.39 -1.28 9.77
C VAL A 82 -4.47 -0.47 9.06
N ARG A 83 -5.25 0.30 9.84
CA ARG A 83 -6.29 1.18 9.32
C ARG A 83 -5.75 2.60 9.23
N TYR A 84 -5.91 3.24 8.08
CA TYR A 84 -5.54 4.62 7.83
C TYR A 84 -6.82 5.43 7.65
N ARG A 85 -7.06 6.37 8.57
CA ARG A 85 -8.28 7.20 8.59
C ARG A 85 -7.98 8.57 8.00
N SER A 86 -8.84 9.01 7.08
CA SER A 86 -8.89 10.35 6.50
C SER A 86 -10.32 10.90 6.67
N VAL A 87 -10.48 12.21 6.50
CA VAL A 87 -11.77 12.90 6.56
C VAL A 87 -12.77 12.34 5.55
N SER A 88 -12.30 11.96 4.36
CA SER A 88 -13.15 11.49 3.26
C SER A 88 -13.22 9.97 3.12
N ALA A 89 -12.29 9.22 3.72
CA ALA A 89 -12.12 7.79 3.45
C ALA A 89 -11.35 7.07 4.58
N THR A 90 -11.56 5.77 4.75
CA THR A 90 -10.72 4.88 5.59
C THR A 90 -10.18 3.74 4.74
N SER A 91 -8.86 3.61 4.62
CA SER A 91 -8.19 2.51 3.93
C SER A 91 -7.61 1.49 4.92
N VAL A 92 -7.43 0.25 4.49
CA VAL A 92 -6.86 -0.83 5.31
C VAL A 92 -5.77 -1.52 4.53
N SER A 93 -4.56 -1.59 5.11
CA SER A 93 -3.45 -2.31 4.49
C SER A 93 -2.96 -3.44 5.39
N THR A 94 -2.52 -4.53 4.79
CA THR A 94 -1.96 -5.68 5.52
C THR A 94 -0.44 -5.65 5.41
N VAL A 95 0.25 -5.44 6.53
CA VAL A 95 1.70 -5.28 6.59
C VAL A 95 2.37 -6.44 7.34
N PRO A 96 3.53 -6.94 6.87
CA PRO A 96 4.33 -7.89 7.63
C PRO A 96 4.96 -7.21 8.86
N VAL A 97 5.04 -7.95 9.96
CA VAL A 97 5.74 -7.55 11.18
C VAL A 97 7.03 -8.36 11.24
N SER A 98 8.17 -7.70 11.03
CA SER A 98 9.49 -8.31 11.12
C SER A 98 9.94 -8.45 12.57
N THR A 99 10.62 -9.55 12.91
CA THR A 99 11.32 -9.66 14.20
C THR A 99 12.60 -8.85 14.14
N ILE A 100 12.84 -7.92 15.07
CA ILE A 100 14.16 -7.29 15.21
C ILE A 100 15.15 -8.40 15.54
N ALA A 101 16.16 -8.61 14.69
CA ALA A 101 17.29 -9.45 15.03
C ALA A 101 18.02 -8.75 16.18
N ASN A 102 17.77 -9.18 17.42
CA ASN A 102 18.58 -8.76 18.56
C ASN A 102 19.99 -9.24 18.26
N ALA A 103 20.92 -8.32 17.97
CA ALA A 103 22.25 -8.59 17.42
C ALA A 103 23.18 -9.40 18.38
N THR A 104 22.63 -9.99 19.44
CA THR A 104 23.35 -10.75 20.47
C THR A 104 23.05 -12.26 20.49
N MET A 105 22.16 -12.81 19.66
CA MET A 105 21.79 -14.24 19.73
C MET A 105 21.74 -15.01 18.40
N ASP A 106 22.66 -14.74 17.48
CA ASP A 106 22.84 -15.58 16.29
C ASP A 106 24.32 -15.97 16.13
N ARG A 107 24.90 -16.60 17.17
CA ARG A 107 26.13 -17.39 17.00
C ARG A 107 25.77 -18.58 16.10
N PRO A 108 26.61 -18.92 15.10
CA PRO A 108 26.41 -20.15 14.35
C PRO A 108 26.35 -21.33 15.33
N ARG A 109 25.35 -22.19 15.15
CA ARG A 109 25.22 -23.46 15.91
C ARG A 109 26.56 -24.18 15.75
N PRO A 110 27.30 -24.50 16.83
CA PRO A 110 28.53 -25.27 16.68
C PRO A 110 28.16 -26.60 16.06
N SER A 111 28.86 -26.96 14.99
CA SER A 111 28.82 -28.31 14.43
C SER A 111 29.19 -29.28 15.54
N VAL A 112 28.24 -30.13 15.91
CA VAL A 112 28.48 -31.27 16.80
C VAL A 112 29.43 -32.21 16.05
N PRO A 113 30.46 -32.76 16.70
CA PRO A 113 31.47 -33.63 16.07
C PRO A 113 30.88 -34.91 15.47
#